data_AF-A0A4R1BVH2-F1
#
_entry.id   AF-A0A4R1BVH2-F1
#
_cell.length_a   1.000
_cell.length_b   1.000
_cell.length_c   1.000
_cell.angle_alpha   90.00
_cell.angle_beta   90.00
_cell.angle_gamma   90.00
#
_symmetry.space_group_name_H-M   'P 1'
#
loop_
_entity.id
_entity.type
_entity.pdbx_description
1 polymer ?
#
loop_
_entity_poly.entity_id
_entity_poly.type
_entity_poly.pdbx_seq_one_letter_code
_entity_poly.pdbx_strand_id
1 'polypeptide(L)' 'MSNDQMAFDGKCAFAVSVGGATKAPDANPKYFVAKDGVTYGFLGIVPKVLFQLIPGSAKRADRLWAKLQAA' A
#
# COMPACT_ATOMS: atom_id res chain seq x y z
N MET A 1 0.78 -11.63 -19.79
CA MET A 1 1.38 -11.45 -18.45
C MET A 1 0.90 -10.12 -17.96
N SER A 2 -0.11 -10.11 -17.08
CA SER A 2 -0.65 -8.86 -16.54
C SER A 2 0.46 -8.19 -15.74
N ASN A 3 0.82 -6.97 -16.11
CA ASN A 3 1.84 -6.18 -15.46
C ASN A 3 1.26 -5.67 -14.14
N ASP A 4 1.09 -6.57 -13.17
CA ASP A 4 0.55 -6.24 -11.85
C ASP A 4 1.59 -5.38 -11.14
N GLN A 5 1.48 -4.06 -11.33
CA GLN A 5 2.40 -3.11 -10.74
C GLN A 5 2.20 -3.15 -9.22
N MET A 6 3.23 -3.63 -8.53
CA MET A 6 3.23 -3.70 -7.07
C MET A 6 3.20 -2.26 -6.53
N ALA A 7 2.19 -1.94 -5.74
CA ALA A 7 2.07 -0.63 -5.12
C ALA A 7 3.25 -0.37 -4.17
N PHE A 8 3.69 0.87 -4.13
CA PHE A 8 4.62 1.37 -3.11
C PHE A 8 5.92 0.56 -3.01
N ASP A 9 6.41 0.04 -4.14
CA ASP A 9 7.62 -0.78 -4.21
C ASP A 9 7.55 -2.02 -3.28
N GLY A 10 6.36 -2.62 -3.17
CA GLY A 10 6.14 -3.77 -2.30
C GLY A 10 6.03 -3.44 -0.81
N LYS A 11 5.91 -2.17 -0.42
CA LYS A 11 5.68 -1.77 0.98
C LYS A 11 4.24 -1.95 1.42
N CYS A 12 4.04 -2.07 2.74
CA CYS A 12 2.71 -2.19 3.31
C CYS A 12 1.87 -0.92 3.05
N ALA A 13 0.86 -1.02 2.19
CA ALA A 13 0.00 0.08 1.77
C ALA A 13 -0.69 0.80 2.94
N PHE A 14 -1.13 0.04 3.94
CA PHE A 14 -1.69 0.62 5.16
C PHE A 14 -0.64 1.44 5.92
N ALA A 15 0.57 0.90 6.12
CA ALA A 15 1.64 1.61 6.81
C ALA A 15 2.07 2.88 6.05
N VAL A 16 2.12 2.84 4.71
CA VAL A 16 2.32 4.04 3.89
C VAL A 16 1.23 5.07 4.16
N SER A 17 -0.03 4.63 4.29
CA SER A 17 -1.17 5.52 4.54
C SER A 17 -1.18 6.21 5.91
N VAL A 18 -0.60 5.57 6.95
CA VAL A 18 -0.62 6.08 8.34
C VAL A 18 0.72 6.66 8.82
N GLY A 19 1.83 6.03 8.48
CA GLY A 19 3.16 6.35 8.99
C GLY A 19 4.10 6.98 7.96
N GLY A 20 3.64 7.11 6.71
CA GLY A 20 4.44 7.62 5.60
C GLY A 20 5.34 6.56 4.96
N ALA A 21 5.76 6.85 3.74
CA ALA A 21 6.47 5.90 2.86
C ALA A 21 7.84 5.46 3.37
N THR A 22 8.56 6.31 4.12
CA THR A 22 9.91 6.04 4.62
C THR A 22 9.97 5.05 5.77
N LYS A 23 8.90 4.94 6.56
CA LYS A 23 8.81 4.05 7.72
C LYS A 23 7.93 2.83 7.48
N ALA A 24 7.39 2.69 6.27
CA ALA A 24 6.54 1.57 5.93
C ALA A 24 7.40 0.30 5.81
N PRO A 25 7.11 -0.75 6.61
CA PRO A 25 7.76 -2.03 6.45
C PRO A 25 7.32 -2.68 5.12
N ASP A 26 8.13 -3.62 4.67
CA ASP A 26 7.83 -4.37 3.46
C ASP A 26 6.58 -5.23 3.66
N ALA A 27 5.82 -5.42 2.59
CA ALA A 27 4.62 -6.23 2.61
C ALA A 27 4.97 -7.72 2.73
N ASN A 28 4.08 -8.46 3.35
CA ASN A 28 4.20 -9.90 3.43
C ASN A 28 3.62 -10.53 2.15
N PRO A 29 4.31 -11.51 1.53
CA PRO A 29 3.87 -12.17 0.30
C PRO A 29 2.53 -12.92 0.42
N LYS A 30 1.99 -13.09 1.64
CA LYS A 30 0.70 -13.75 1.87
C LYS A 30 -0.49 -12.79 1.90
N TYR A 31 -0.26 -11.48 2.06
CA TYR A 31 -1.33 -10.51 2.28
C TYR A 31 -1.31 -9.43 1.21
N PHE A 32 -2.02 -9.67 0.11
CA PHE A 32 -2.20 -8.71 -0.97
C PHE A 32 -3.67 -8.45 -1.29
N VAL A 33 -3.92 -7.32 -1.94
CA VAL A 33 -5.19 -6.95 -2.57
C VAL A 33 -4.87 -6.34 -3.92
N ALA A 34 -5.34 -6.97 -5.00
CA ALA A 34 -5.37 -6.36 -6.31
C ALA A 34 -6.62 -5.46 -6.42
N LYS A 35 -6.42 -4.20 -6.80
CA LYS A 35 -7.49 -3.22 -6.99
C LYS A 35 -7.09 -2.22 -8.07
N ASP A 36 -7.98 -1.97 -9.03
CA ASP A 36 -7.79 -1.00 -10.11
C ASP A 36 -6.49 -1.21 -10.92
N GLY A 37 -6.09 -2.47 -11.12
CA GLY A 37 -4.85 -2.84 -11.83
C GLY A 37 -3.56 -2.67 -11.00
N VAL A 38 -3.67 -2.32 -9.71
CA VAL A 38 -2.56 -2.14 -8.80
C VAL A 38 -2.63 -3.20 -7.69
N THR A 39 -1.49 -3.81 -7.37
CA THR A 39 -1.41 -4.80 -6.27
C THR A 39 -0.89 -4.15 -4.99
N TYR A 40 -1.75 -4.00 -4.00
CA TYR A 40 -1.41 -3.46 -2.68
C TYR A 40 -0.97 -4.57 -1.74
N GLY A 41 0.25 -4.46 -1.18
CA GLY A 41 0.76 -5.38 -0.18
C GLY A 41 0.50 -4.95 1.26
N PHE A 42 0.42 -5.90 2.17
CA PHE A 42 0.19 -5.67 3.60
C PHE A 42 1.11 -6.52 4.47
N LEU A 43 1.49 -5.99 5.62
CA LEU A 43 2.28 -6.74 6.62
C LEU A 43 1.47 -7.91 7.22
N GLY A 44 0.14 -7.77 7.30
CA GLY A 44 -0.75 -8.72 7.96
C GLY A 44 -2.21 -8.57 7.53
N ILE A 45 -3.07 -9.43 8.06
CA ILE A 45 -4.51 -9.41 7.76
C ILE A 45 -5.22 -8.17 8.34
N VAL A 46 -4.81 -7.71 9.52
CA VAL A 46 -5.38 -6.51 10.17
C VAL A 46 -5.20 -5.25 9.30
N PRO A 47 -3.98 -4.87 8.88
CA PRO A 47 -3.80 -3.70 8.01
C PRO A 47 -4.48 -3.86 6.65
N LYS A 48 -4.58 -5.08 6.11
CA LYS A 48 -5.34 -5.36 4.88
C LYS A 48 -6.82 -5.01 5.03
N VAL A 49 -7.46 -5.52 6.09
CA VAL A 49 -8.89 -5.28 6.34
C VAL A 49 -9.15 -3.81 6.63
N LEU A 50 -8.33 -3.17 7.47
CA LEU A 50 -8.47 -1.74 7.76
C LEU A 50 -8.32 -0.87 6.51
N PHE A 51 -7.39 -1.19 5.62
CA PHE A 51 -7.20 -0.46 4.37
C PHE A 51 -8.40 -0.57 3.43
N GLN A 52 -9.07 -1.73 3.41
CA GLN A 52 -10.29 -1.93 2.62
C GLN A 52 -11.51 -1.23 3.24
N LEU A 53 -11.62 -1.19 4.57
CA LEU A 53 -12.74 -0.59 5.29
C LEU A 53 -12.67 0.93 5.35
N ILE A 54 -11.47 1.50 5.55
CA ILE A 54 -11.31 2.94 5.73
C ILE A 54 -11.35 3.61 4.35
N PRO A 55 -12.39 4.43 4.05
CA PRO A 55 -12.49 5.11 2.78
C PRO A 55 -11.34 6.14 2.64
N GLY A 56 -10.71 6.15 1.47
CA GLY A 56 -9.62 7.08 1.16
C GLY A 56 -8.24 6.66 1.66
N SER A 57 -8.08 5.47 2.25
CA SER A 57 -6.76 4.92 2.64
C SER A 57 -5.80 4.83 1.46
N ALA A 58 -6.27 4.32 0.32
CA ALA A 58 -5.51 4.27 -0.92
C ALA A 58 -5.05 5.68 -1.35
N LYS A 59 -5.97 6.64 -1.47
CA LYS A 59 -5.63 8.03 -1.82
C LYS A 59 -4.63 8.68 -0.85
N ARG A 60 -4.70 8.37 0.45
CA ARG A 60 -3.71 8.85 1.43
C ARG A 60 -2.34 8.23 1.18
N ALA A 61 -2.29 6.91 0.99
CA ALA A 61 -1.06 6.19 0.67
C ALA A 61 -0.42 6.73 -0.62
N ASP A 62 -1.21 6.90 -1.68
CA ASP A 62 -0.76 7.45 -2.97
C ASP A 62 -0.18 8.84 -2.82
N ARG A 63 -0.86 9.73 -2.07
CA ARG A 63 -0.35 11.09 -1.81
C ARG A 63 0.96 11.08 -1.04
N LEU A 64 1.08 10.24 -0.01
CA LEU A 64 2.31 10.17 0.80
C LEU A 64 3.45 9.54 0.01
N TRP A 65 3.15 8.57 -0.85
CA TRP A 65 4.11 7.96 -1.77
C TRP A 65 4.60 8.95 -2.83
N ALA A 66 3.69 9.68 -3.46
CA ALA A 66 4.04 10.71 -4.44
C ALA A 66 4.94 11.81 -3.84
N LYS A 67 4.68 12.21 -2.59
CA LYS A 67 5.54 13.14 -1.86
C LYS A 67 6.96 12.60 -1.65
N LEU A 68 7.12 11.30 -1.41
CA LEU A 68 8.45 10.69 -1.26
C LEU A 68 9.20 10.68 -2.59
N GLN A 69 8.52 10.37 -3.70
CA GLN A 69 9.18 10.35 -5.02
C GLN A 69 9.53 11.72 -5.57
N ALA A 70 8.88 12.78 -5.07
CA ALA A 70 9.15 14.16 -5.45
C ALA A 70 10.23 14.83 -4.57
N ALA A 71 10.73 14.14 -3.55
CA ALA A 71 11.76 14.62 -2.61
C ALA A 71 13.12 14.00 -2.94
#